data_AF-A0AAU5VMC5-F1
#
_entry.id   AF-A0AAU5VMC5-F1
#
_cell.length_a   1.000
_cell.length_b   1.000
_cell.length_c   1.000
_cell.angle_alpha   90.00
_cell.angle_beta   90.00
_cell.angle_gamma   90.00
#
_symmetry.space_group_name_H-M   'P 1'
#
loop_
_entity.id
_entity.type
_entity.pdbx_description
1 polymer ?
#
loop_
_entity_poly.entity_id
_entity_poly.type
_entity_poly.pdbx_seq_one_letter_code
_entity_poly.pdbx_strand_id
1 'polypeptide(L)'
;MPKFSIGPRTYRTKGEATKAVQAIRDAYNVGEMVDDHDDHGLLRDLIDMHPDAVEKIGCGVDSFVIDRPMVGRHSGFKLVRTDGTEIDFSFLTCLSPPNHRQQVLAAMRGEVTSTISAYFASRAGTNTLTSDLSGTPLDANDPHVSHFQGPPFIEIATQFTTTAGGWDQIELNSASAAGYAKFKDRALAQQWVEHHKAHAKLGLLTAQENLRRPH
;
A
#
# COMPACT_ATOMS: atom_id res chain seq x y z
N MET A 1 3.16 -15.09 -26.71
CA MET A 1 3.83 -13.80 -26.43
C MET A 1 3.53 -13.41 -25.00
N PRO A 2 4.48 -12.81 -24.26
CA PRO A 2 4.22 -12.36 -22.90
C PRO A 2 3.09 -11.32 -22.94
N LYS A 3 2.01 -11.57 -22.19
CA LYS A 3 0.91 -10.62 -22.03
C LYS A 3 1.14 -9.83 -20.75
N PHE A 4 0.87 -8.53 -20.78
CA PHE A 4 0.84 -7.68 -19.59
C PHE A 4 -0.63 -7.45 -19.21
N SER A 5 -0.97 -7.51 -17.93
CA SER A 5 -2.36 -7.37 -17.48
C SER A 5 -2.51 -6.23 -16.48
N ILE A 6 -3.62 -5.51 -16.58
CA ILE A 6 -4.12 -4.57 -15.57
C ILE A 6 -5.52 -5.05 -15.23
N GLY A 7 -5.70 -5.66 -14.06
CA GLY A 7 -6.92 -6.37 -13.70
C GLY A 7 -7.34 -7.37 -14.79
N PRO A 8 -8.60 -7.33 -15.30
CA PRO A 8 -9.07 -8.21 -16.36
C PRO A 8 -8.57 -7.83 -17.76
N ARG A 9 -7.97 -6.64 -17.94
CA ARG A 9 -7.53 -6.15 -19.25
C ARG A 9 -6.15 -6.72 -19.59
N THR A 10 -5.99 -7.23 -20.82
CA THR A 10 -4.73 -7.81 -21.28
C THR A 10 -4.17 -7.05 -22.48
N TYR A 11 -2.86 -6.81 -22.45
CA TYR A 11 -2.09 -6.08 -23.45
C TYR A 11 -0.97 -6.97 -24.00
N ARG A 12 -0.54 -6.74 -25.24
CA ARG A 12 0.56 -7.53 -25.82
C ARG A 12 1.91 -7.17 -25.22
N THR A 13 2.05 -5.95 -24.71
CA THR A 13 3.29 -5.47 -24.09
C THR A 13 2.97 -4.50 -22.95
N LYS A 14 3.94 -4.28 -22.04
CA LYS A 14 3.88 -3.19 -21.06
C LYS A 14 3.72 -1.82 -21.75
N GLY A 15 4.35 -1.62 -22.91
CA GLY A 15 4.25 -0.36 -23.66
C GLY A 15 2.83 -0.07 -24.16
N GLU A 16 2.08 -1.08 -24.56
CA GLU A 16 0.65 -0.92 -24.90
C GLU A 16 -0.18 -0.58 -23.66
N ALA A 17 0.07 -1.24 -22.53
CA ALA A 17 -0.59 -0.92 -21.27
C ALA A 17 -0.29 0.53 -20.82
N THR A 18 0.96 0.96 -20.94
CA THR A 18 1.37 2.35 -20.67
C THR A 18 0.61 3.33 -21.56
N LYS A 19 0.47 3.06 -22.86
CA LYS A 19 -0.27 3.92 -23.79
C LYS A 19 -1.75 4.01 -23.46
N ALA A 20 -2.37 2.91 -23.03
CA ALA A 20 -3.76 2.91 -22.61
C ALA A 20 -3.98 3.85 -21.42
N VAL A 21 -3.12 3.78 -20.39
CA VAL A 21 -3.21 4.68 -19.23
C VAL A 21 -2.91 6.14 -19.62
N GLN A 22 -1.95 6.38 -20.52
CA GLN A 22 -1.65 7.72 -21.04
C GLN A 22 -2.82 8.31 -21.82
N ALA A 23 -3.53 7.49 -22.60
CA ALA A 23 -4.71 7.93 -23.34
C ALA A 23 -5.79 8.48 -22.40
N ILE A 24 -6.00 7.84 -21.24
CA ILE A 24 -6.88 8.37 -20.19
C ILE A 24 -6.36 9.74 -19.73
N ARG A 25 -5.10 9.83 -19.28
CA ARG A 25 -4.53 11.11 -18.79
C ARG A 25 -4.71 12.26 -19.79
N ASP A 26 -4.53 11.98 -21.08
CA ASP A 26 -4.53 12.97 -22.15
C ASP A 26 -5.95 13.28 -22.68
N ALA A 27 -6.97 12.49 -22.31
CA ALA A 27 -8.36 12.68 -22.72
C ALA A 27 -9.13 13.68 -21.84
N TYR A 28 -8.68 13.92 -20.61
CA TYR A 28 -9.33 14.82 -19.64
C TYR A 28 -8.44 16.03 -19.32
N ASN A 29 -9.07 17.12 -18.88
CA ASN A 29 -8.39 18.33 -18.45
C ASN A 29 -7.89 18.24 -17.02
N VAL A 30 -6.90 19.06 -16.65
CA VAL A 30 -6.44 19.16 -15.25
C VAL A 30 -7.60 19.61 -14.35
N GLY A 31 -7.81 18.89 -13.25
CA GLY A 31 -8.91 19.09 -12.31
C GLY A 31 -10.21 18.37 -12.70
N GLU A 32 -10.27 17.76 -13.89
CA GLU A 32 -11.42 17.00 -14.36
C GLU A 32 -11.43 15.60 -13.74
N MET A 33 -12.64 15.14 -13.39
CA MET A 33 -12.88 13.80 -12.90
C MET A 33 -12.92 12.82 -14.06
N VAL A 34 -12.31 11.65 -13.89
CA VAL A 34 -12.39 10.54 -14.84
C VAL A 34 -13.74 9.86 -14.63
N ASP A 35 -14.73 10.26 -15.42
CA ASP A 35 -16.14 9.84 -15.27
C ASP A 35 -16.56 8.74 -16.26
N ASP A 36 -15.78 8.48 -17.32
CA ASP A 36 -15.98 7.30 -18.15
C ASP A 36 -15.79 6.02 -17.33
N HIS A 37 -16.75 5.11 -17.45
CA HIS A 37 -16.79 3.88 -16.67
C HIS A 37 -15.59 2.96 -16.93
N ASP A 38 -15.14 2.86 -18.19
CA ASP A 38 -14.07 1.95 -18.57
C ASP A 38 -12.71 2.51 -18.17
N ASP A 39 -12.53 3.83 -18.29
CA ASP A 39 -11.34 4.55 -17.82
C ASP A 39 -11.21 4.48 -16.30
N HIS A 40 -12.30 4.78 -15.58
CA HIS A 40 -12.35 4.68 -14.13
C HIS A 40 -12.05 3.26 -13.66
N GLY A 41 -12.64 2.25 -14.31
CA GLY A 41 -12.36 0.84 -14.03
C GLY A 41 -10.90 0.47 -14.27
N LEU A 42 -10.26 1.02 -15.31
CA LEU A 42 -8.85 0.77 -15.59
C LEU A 42 -7.95 1.39 -14.53
N LEU A 43 -8.23 2.61 -14.08
CA LEU A 43 -7.48 3.27 -13.00
C LEU A 43 -7.66 2.55 -11.65
N ARG A 44 -8.85 1.99 -11.39
CA ARG A 44 -9.12 1.16 -10.21
C ARG A 44 -8.25 -0.09 -10.20
N ASP A 45 -8.20 -0.83 -11.30
CA ASP A 45 -7.34 -2.01 -11.41
C ASP A 45 -5.84 -1.66 -11.39
N LEU A 46 -5.49 -0.46 -11.87
CA LEU A 46 -4.11 0.02 -11.91
C LEU A 46 -3.59 0.40 -10.53
N ILE A 47 -4.39 1.04 -9.68
CA ILE A 47 -3.92 1.45 -8.35
C ILE A 47 -3.61 0.24 -7.45
N ASP A 48 -4.30 -0.88 -7.65
CA ASP A 48 -4.02 -2.15 -6.96
C ASP A 48 -2.62 -2.70 -7.28
N MET A 49 -2.04 -2.31 -8.41
CA MET A 49 -0.66 -2.68 -8.78
C MET A 49 0.40 -1.78 -8.14
N HIS A 50 0.01 -0.72 -7.42
CA HIS A 50 0.95 0.15 -6.75
C HIS A 50 1.61 -0.58 -5.56
N PRO A 51 2.93 -0.49 -5.36
CA PRO A 51 3.61 -1.13 -4.22
C PRO A 51 3.13 -0.64 -2.85
N ASP A 52 2.63 0.59 -2.80
CA ASP A 52 1.97 1.21 -1.64
C ASP A 52 0.43 1.28 -1.83
N ALA A 53 -0.17 0.32 -2.55
CA ALA A 53 -1.60 0.34 -2.86
C ALA A 53 -2.48 0.46 -1.60
N VAL A 54 -2.14 -0.29 -0.54
CA VAL A 54 -2.89 -0.27 0.73
C VAL A 54 -2.94 1.15 1.30
N GLU A 55 -1.80 1.84 1.36
CA GLU A 55 -1.72 3.21 1.86
C GLU A 55 -2.38 4.21 0.91
N LYS A 56 -2.15 4.10 -0.41
CA LYS A 56 -2.72 5.02 -1.40
C LYS A 56 -4.25 4.92 -1.41
N ILE A 57 -4.79 3.71 -1.52
CA ILE A 57 -6.24 3.46 -1.57
C ILE A 57 -6.91 3.95 -0.29
N GLY A 58 -6.32 3.69 0.89
CA GLY A 58 -6.93 4.12 2.15
C GLY A 58 -8.40 3.72 2.18
N CYS A 59 -9.33 4.62 2.51
CA CYS A 59 -10.75 4.32 2.80
C CYS A 59 -11.61 3.93 1.60
N GLY A 60 -10.97 3.40 0.58
CA GLY A 60 -11.55 3.14 -0.71
C GLY A 60 -11.42 4.38 -1.59
N VAL A 61 -11.37 4.12 -2.89
CA VAL A 61 -11.37 5.17 -3.90
C VAL A 61 -12.83 5.53 -4.22
N ASP A 62 -13.14 6.81 -4.10
CA ASP A 62 -14.39 7.42 -4.55
C ASP A 62 -14.32 7.76 -6.04
N SER A 63 -13.30 8.51 -6.44
CA SER A 63 -13.11 8.97 -7.81
C SER A 63 -11.62 9.19 -8.15
N PHE A 64 -11.33 9.33 -9.44
CA PHE A 64 -10.01 9.72 -9.95
C PHE A 64 -10.10 11.07 -10.64
N VAL A 65 -9.07 11.89 -10.47
CA VAL A 65 -8.98 13.25 -11.02
C VAL A 65 -7.63 13.43 -11.69
N ILE A 66 -7.60 14.13 -12.82
CA ILE A 66 -6.34 14.53 -13.45
C ILE A 66 -5.68 15.62 -12.61
N ASP A 67 -4.50 15.33 -12.10
CA ASP A 67 -3.73 16.28 -11.30
C ASP A 67 -2.75 17.07 -12.16
N ARG A 68 -2.42 18.27 -11.69
CA ARG A 68 -1.37 19.09 -12.30
C ARG A 68 -0.02 18.38 -12.20
N PRO A 69 0.89 18.59 -13.16
CA PRO A 69 2.26 18.09 -13.06
C PRO A 69 2.91 18.56 -11.74
N MET A 70 3.33 17.61 -10.90
CA MET A 70 4.20 17.94 -9.75
C MET A 70 5.61 18.33 -10.22
N VAL A 71 6.10 17.66 -11.27
CA VAL A 71 7.40 17.92 -11.92
C VAL A 71 7.26 17.72 -13.43
N GLY A 72 7.77 18.65 -14.24
CA GLY A 72 7.76 18.55 -15.70
C GLY A 72 6.47 19.07 -16.35
N ARG A 73 6.14 18.54 -17.53
CA ARG A 73 5.03 19.05 -18.38
C ARG A 73 3.75 18.20 -18.36
N HIS A 74 3.82 16.96 -17.86
CA HIS A 74 2.71 16.01 -17.98
C HIS A 74 1.91 15.93 -16.69
N SER A 75 0.58 15.99 -16.81
CA SER A 75 -0.35 15.76 -15.71
C SER A 75 -0.17 14.38 -15.07
N GLY A 76 -0.64 14.26 -13.83
CA GLY A 76 -0.67 13.02 -13.07
C GLY A 76 -2.10 12.54 -12.82
N PHE A 77 -2.22 11.48 -12.04
CA PHE A 77 -3.49 11.07 -11.46
C PHE A 77 -3.47 11.35 -9.97
N LYS A 78 -4.61 11.80 -9.46
CA LYS A 78 -4.92 11.88 -8.05
C LYS A 78 -6.15 11.04 -7.80
N LEU A 79 -6.14 10.26 -6.73
CA LEU A 79 -7.33 9.54 -6.27
C LEU A 79 -7.96 10.36 -5.14
N VAL A 80 -9.28 10.48 -5.20
CA VAL A 80 -10.11 11.01 -4.12
C VAL A 80 -10.66 9.81 -3.37
N ARG A 81 -10.43 9.77 -2.06
CA ARG A 81 -10.94 8.70 -1.21
C ARG A 81 -12.37 8.98 -0.77
N THR A 82 -13.07 7.96 -0.25
CA THR A 82 -14.47 8.09 0.21
C THR A 82 -14.67 9.04 1.40
N ASP A 83 -13.60 9.50 2.05
CA ASP A 83 -13.62 10.54 3.06
C ASP A 83 -13.31 11.94 2.53
N GLY A 84 -13.13 12.09 1.21
CA GLY A 84 -12.77 13.34 0.54
C GLY A 84 -11.28 13.69 0.62
N THR A 85 -10.44 12.90 1.29
CA THR A 85 -8.98 13.09 1.24
C THR A 85 -8.45 12.71 -0.14
N GLU A 86 -7.40 13.40 -0.57
CA GLU A 86 -6.83 13.21 -1.90
C GLU A 86 -5.37 12.81 -1.80
N ILE A 87 -4.91 11.95 -2.71
CA ILE A 87 -3.51 11.58 -2.81
C ILE A 87 -3.13 11.31 -4.27
N ASP A 88 -1.96 11.81 -4.68
CA ASP A 88 -1.40 11.55 -6.00
C ASP A 88 -0.96 10.09 -6.13
N PHE A 89 -0.92 9.55 -7.34
CA PHE A 89 -0.18 8.32 -7.60
C PHE A 89 0.44 8.31 -9.00
N SER A 90 1.59 7.65 -9.09
CA SER A 90 2.33 7.50 -10.35
C SER A 90 1.90 6.21 -11.04
N PHE A 91 1.20 6.34 -12.18
CA PHE A 91 0.88 5.17 -13.01
C PHE A 91 2.13 4.44 -13.51
N LEU A 92 3.25 5.15 -13.70
CA LEU A 92 4.51 4.51 -14.07
C LEU A 92 5.04 3.61 -12.96
N THR A 93 4.79 3.98 -11.69
CA THR A 93 5.12 3.14 -10.54
C THR A 93 4.24 1.89 -10.53
N CYS A 94 2.93 2.01 -10.76
CA CYS A 94 2.02 0.86 -10.88
C CYS A 94 2.44 -0.13 -11.98
N LEU A 95 2.95 0.38 -13.11
CA LEU A 95 3.34 -0.45 -14.25
C LEU A 95 4.77 -1.01 -14.15
N SER A 96 5.55 -0.61 -13.15
CA SER A 96 6.96 -0.98 -13.02
C SER A 96 7.18 -2.08 -12.00
N PRO A 97 8.13 -3.00 -12.25
CA PRO A 97 8.53 -3.94 -11.21
C PRO A 97 8.97 -3.18 -9.96
N PRO A 98 8.65 -3.69 -8.76
CA PRO A 98 9.03 -3.02 -7.52
C PRO A 98 10.55 -2.95 -7.42
N ASN A 99 11.07 -1.77 -7.07
CA ASN A 99 12.49 -1.57 -6.80
C ASN A 99 12.91 -2.22 -5.47
N HIS A 100 14.21 -2.26 -5.19
CA HIS A 100 14.73 -2.94 -4.01
C HIS A 100 14.12 -2.43 -2.70
N ARG A 101 13.99 -1.11 -2.51
CA ARG A 101 13.33 -0.52 -1.34
C ARG A 101 11.89 -1.02 -1.16
N GLN A 102 11.11 -1.07 -2.24
CA GLN A 102 9.73 -1.56 -2.21
C GLN A 102 9.67 -3.05 -1.84
N GLN A 103 10.60 -3.84 -2.37
CA GLN A 103 10.73 -5.26 -2.02
C GLN A 103 11.09 -5.44 -0.53
N VAL A 104 12.01 -4.62 -0.01
CA VAL A 104 12.41 -4.65 1.41
C VAL A 104 11.24 -4.27 2.31
N LEU A 105 10.46 -3.25 1.96
CA LEU A 105 9.25 -2.87 2.72
C LEU A 105 8.21 -3.99 2.73
N ALA A 106 7.96 -4.64 1.59
CA ALA A 106 7.08 -5.79 1.52
C ALA A 106 7.58 -6.95 2.39
N ALA A 107 8.89 -7.23 2.34
CA ALA A 107 9.52 -8.25 3.20
C ALA A 107 9.35 -7.90 4.68
N MET A 108 9.61 -6.65 5.07
CA MET A 108 9.44 -6.15 6.44
C MET A 108 8.01 -6.36 6.97
N ARG A 109 6.98 -6.11 6.15
CA ARG A 109 5.58 -6.40 6.52
C ARG A 109 5.36 -7.91 6.73
N GLY A 110 5.93 -8.72 5.83
CA GLY A 110 5.90 -10.18 5.96
C GLY A 110 6.53 -10.68 7.26
N GLU A 111 7.69 -10.14 7.65
CA GLU A 111 8.40 -10.56 8.87
C GLU A 111 7.60 -10.25 10.16
N VAL A 112 6.78 -9.20 10.18
CA VAL A 112 5.99 -8.81 11.36
C VAL A 112 4.55 -9.33 11.34
N THR A 113 4.17 -10.10 10.32
CA THR A 113 2.79 -10.63 10.20
C THR A 113 2.38 -11.43 11.44
N SER A 114 3.28 -12.24 12.00
CA SER A 114 3.01 -12.99 13.24
C SER A 114 2.78 -12.08 14.45
N THR A 115 3.54 -10.99 14.59
CA THR A 115 3.33 -9.97 15.63
C THR A 115 1.95 -9.33 15.51
N ILE A 116 1.54 -8.98 14.28
CA ILE A 116 0.22 -8.38 13.98
C ILE A 116 -0.91 -9.38 14.32
N SER A 117 -0.80 -10.62 13.88
CA SER A 117 -1.78 -11.67 14.17
C SER A 117 -1.87 -12.00 15.67
N ALA A 118 -0.74 -12.01 16.39
CA ALA A 118 -0.72 -12.25 17.83
C ALA A 118 -1.41 -11.11 18.60
N TYR A 119 -1.20 -9.85 18.20
CA TYR A 119 -1.91 -8.71 18.75
C TYR A 119 -3.43 -8.87 18.59
N PHE A 120 -3.90 -9.19 17.37
CA PHE A 120 -5.33 -9.44 17.13
C PHE A 120 -5.86 -10.58 18.02
N ALA A 121 -5.18 -11.72 18.04
CA ALA A 121 -5.59 -12.88 18.84
C ALA A 121 -5.70 -12.53 20.34
N SER A 122 -4.80 -11.69 20.87
CA SER A 122 -4.85 -11.25 22.27
C SER A 122 -6.11 -10.42 22.59
N ARG A 123 -6.55 -9.57 21.66
CA ARG A 123 -7.76 -8.75 21.79
C ARG A 123 -9.03 -9.59 21.63
N ALA A 124 -9.02 -10.51 20.67
CA ALA A 124 -10.11 -11.47 20.46
C ALA A 124 -10.34 -12.36 21.70
N GLY A 125 -9.26 -12.89 22.30
CA GLY A 125 -9.33 -13.75 23.48
C GLY A 125 -9.80 -13.07 24.77
N THR A 126 -9.80 -11.74 24.82
CA THR A 126 -10.27 -10.94 25.97
C THR A 126 -11.65 -10.32 25.76
N ASN A 127 -12.34 -10.66 24.66
CA ASN A 127 -13.62 -10.08 24.26
C ASN A 127 -13.57 -8.54 24.14
N THR A 128 -12.41 -7.98 23.79
CA THR A 128 -12.17 -6.53 23.61
C THR A 128 -12.12 -6.15 22.12
N LEU A 129 -12.93 -6.83 21.30
CA LEU A 129 -13.11 -6.54 19.88
C LEU A 129 -13.97 -5.30 19.67
N THR A 130 -13.41 -4.16 20.06
CA THR A 130 -13.96 -2.82 19.85
C THR A 130 -12.87 -1.96 19.26
N SER A 131 -13.25 -1.03 18.38
CA SER A 131 -12.34 -0.02 17.84
C SER A 131 -11.70 0.78 18.97
N ASP A 132 -10.38 0.92 18.93
CA ASP A 132 -9.62 1.78 19.85
C ASP A 132 -9.80 3.28 19.53
N LEU A 133 -10.50 3.63 18.43
CA LEU A 133 -10.84 5.01 18.09
C LEU A 133 -12.28 5.37 18.51
N SER A 134 -13.29 4.62 18.08
CA SER A 134 -14.70 4.94 18.35
C SER A 134 -15.35 4.10 19.44
N GLY A 135 -14.73 3.00 19.87
CA GLY A 135 -15.37 1.99 20.72
C GLY A 135 -16.38 1.10 19.98
N THR A 136 -16.56 1.27 18.66
CA THR A 136 -17.50 0.46 17.87
C THR A 136 -17.13 -1.02 17.93
N PRO A 137 -18.08 -1.93 18.21
CA PRO A 137 -17.82 -3.37 18.13
C PRO A 137 -17.32 -3.79 16.75
N LEU A 138 -16.30 -4.64 16.74
CA LEU A 138 -15.66 -5.14 15.52
C LEU A 138 -16.11 -6.56 15.22
N ASP A 139 -16.25 -6.87 13.93
CA ASP A 139 -16.41 -8.25 13.49
C ASP A 139 -15.05 -8.97 13.62
N ALA A 140 -15.05 -10.12 14.29
CA ALA A 140 -13.87 -10.97 14.40
C ALA A 140 -13.37 -11.47 13.03
N ASN A 141 -14.24 -11.46 12.02
CA ASN A 141 -13.93 -11.87 10.65
C ASN A 141 -13.38 -10.73 9.77
N ASP A 142 -13.45 -9.47 10.22
CA ASP A 142 -12.92 -8.31 9.49
C ASP A 142 -12.11 -7.33 10.39
N PRO A 143 -11.04 -7.79 11.07
CA PRO A 143 -10.28 -6.95 11.96
C PRO A 143 -9.13 -6.21 11.25
N HIS A 144 -9.02 -4.90 11.48
CA HIS A 144 -7.91 -4.10 10.98
C HIS A 144 -6.95 -3.71 12.11
N VAL A 145 -5.90 -4.51 12.28
CA VAL A 145 -4.77 -4.12 13.13
C VAL A 145 -3.94 -3.07 12.41
N SER A 146 -3.73 -1.95 13.10
CA SER A 146 -3.18 -0.74 12.49
C SER A 146 -2.06 -0.19 13.37
N HIS A 147 -1.02 0.39 12.77
CA HIS A 147 -0.08 1.25 13.49
C HIS A 147 -0.82 2.51 13.94
N PHE A 148 -1.24 2.60 15.20
CA PHE A 148 -2.18 3.58 15.77
C PHE A 148 -1.58 4.33 16.96
N GLN A 149 -1.74 5.66 16.98
CA GLN A 149 -1.23 6.57 18.04
C GLN A 149 0.30 6.52 18.29
N GLY A 150 1.06 6.02 17.31
CA GLY A 150 2.53 5.97 17.28
C GLY A 150 3.05 6.27 15.88
N PRO A 151 4.38 6.14 15.65
CA PRO A 151 4.97 6.36 14.34
C PRO A 151 4.37 5.40 13.30
N PRO A 152 4.14 5.86 12.06
CA PRO A 152 3.65 5.01 10.98
C PRO A 152 4.69 3.95 10.63
N PHE A 153 4.23 2.84 10.03
CA PHE A 153 5.11 1.74 9.62
C PHE A 153 6.34 2.22 8.83
N ILE A 154 6.15 3.16 7.91
CA ILE A 154 7.22 3.65 7.05
C ILE A 154 8.32 4.39 7.83
N GLU A 155 7.96 5.08 8.91
CA GLU A 155 8.92 5.77 9.77
C GLU A 155 9.73 4.74 10.56
N ILE A 156 9.06 3.75 11.17
CA ILE A 156 9.72 2.65 11.90
C ILE A 156 10.68 1.89 10.96
N ALA A 157 10.25 1.57 9.73
CA ALA A 157 11.08 0.91 8.73
C ALA A 157 12.28 1.78 8.31
N THR A 158 12.08 3.08 8.14
CA THR A 158 13.15 4.02 7.76
C THR A 158 14.18 4.19 8.89
N GLN A 159 13.73 4.24 10.14
CA GLN A 159 14.60 4.27 11.31
C GLN A 159 15.47 2.99 11.38
N PHE A 160 14.85 1.82 11.27
CA PHE A 160 15.58 0.55 11.27
C PHE A 160 16.60 0.45 10.12
N THR A 161 16.19 0.78 8.89
CA THR A 161 17.10 0.72 7.73
C THR A 161 18.28 1.67 7.86
N THR A 162 18.09 2.83 8.50
CA THR A 162 19.21 3.74 8.82
C THR A 162 20.21 3.05 9.75
N THR A 163 19.73 2.34 10.79
CA THR A 163 20.62 1.58 11.70
C THR A 163 21.29 0.38 11.04
N ALA A 164 20.65 -0.20 10.02
CA ALA A 164 21.20 -1.31 9.22
C ALA A 164 22.23 -0.86 8.17
N GLY A 165 22.50 0.44 8.03
CA GLY A 165 23.45 0.98 7.04
C GLY A 165 22.83 1.30 5.68
N GLY A 166 21.50 1.34 5.58
CA GLY A 166 20.75 1.69 4.38
C GLY A 166 19.95 0.53 3.78
N TRP A 167 19.06 0.86 2.84
CA TRP A 167 18.17 -0.13 2.19
C TRP A 167 18.95 -1.24 1.49
N ASP A 168 20.06 -0.90 0.81
CA ASP A 168 20.87 -1.83 0.03
C ASP A 168 21.62 -2.87 0.88
N GLN A 169 21.68 -2.68 2.20
CA GLN A 169 22.28 -3.66 3.12
C GLN A 169 21.31 -4.79 3.50
N ILE A 170 20.03 -4.63 3.18
CA ILE A 170 18.99 -5.61 3.51
C ILE A 170 18.80 -6.55 2.33
N GLU A 171 19.64 -7.58 2.27
CA GLU A 171 19.52 -8.61 1.25
C GLU A 171 18.25 -9.45 1.43
N LEU A 172 17.55 -9.69 0.34
CA LEU A 172 16.36 -10.54 0.29
C LEU A 172 16.68 -11.88 -0.37
N ASN A 173 15.99 -12.94 0.04
CA ASN A 173 16.00 -14.18 -0.73
C ASN A 173 15.19 -14.04 -2.02
N SER A 174 15.42 -14.93 -2.99
CA SER A 174 14.52 -15.07 -4.13
C SER A 174 13.12 -15.45 -3.62
N ALA A 175 12.10 -14.73 -4.09
CA ALA A 175 10.72 -14.98 -3.70
C ALA A 175 10.35 -16.46 -3.91
N SER A 176 9.82 -17.10 -2.86
CA SER A 176 9.39 -18.50 -2.93
C SER A 176 8.08 -18.63 -3.72
N ALA A 177 7.74 -19.85 -4.14
CA ALA A 177 6.47 -20.15 -4.82
C ALA A 177 5.21 -19.77 -4.00
N ALA A 178 5.34 -19.53 -2.70
CA ALA A 178 4.26 -19.21 -1.77
C ALA A 178 4.17 -17.70 -1.39
N GLY A 179 4.91 -16.82 -2.05
CA GLY A 179 4.81 -15.38 -1.83
C GLY A 179 6.08 -14.72 -1.27
N TYR A 180 5.94 -13.42 -1.03
CA TYR A 180 6.92 -12.35 -0.86
C TYR A 180 8.34 -12.76 -0.41
N ALA A 181 9.33 -12.07 -0.99
CA ALA A 181 10.71 -12.19 -0.56
C ALA A 181 10.86 -11.92 0.95
N LYS A 182 11.74 -12.68 1.61
CA LYS A 182 12.07 -12.55 3.02
C LYS A 182 13.49 -12.05 3.18
N PHE A 183 13.82 -11.57 4.36
CA PHE A 183 15.19 -11.22 4.71
C PHE A 183 16.07 -12.46 4.59
N LYS A 184 17.17 -12.34 3.83
CA LYS A 184 18.17 -13.41 3.67
C LYS A 184 18.90 -13.66 4.98
N ASP A 185 19.29 -12.60 5.68
CA ASP A 185 19.82 -12.68 7.04
C ASP A 185 18.66 -12.77 8.05
N ARG A 186 18.53 -13.94 8.68
CA ARG A 186 17.50 -14.19 9.69
C ARG A 186 17.79 -13.51 11.03
N ALA A 187 19.04 -13.21 11.36
CA ALA A 187 19.38 -12.45 12.55
C ALA A 187 18.95 -10.98 12.38
N LEU A 188 19.20 -10.40 11.21
CA LEU A 188 18.69 -9.06 10.87
C LEU A 188 17.16 -9.01 10.85
N ALA A 189 16.50 -10.07 10.35
CA ALA A 189 15.05 -10.19 10.39
C ALA A 189 14.52 -10.18 11.84
N GLN A 190 15.19 -10.89 12.76
CA GLN A 190 14.81 -10.87 14.17
C GLN A 190 15.02 -9.49 14.80
N GLN A 191 16.12 -8.81 14.48
CA GLN A 191 16.35 -7.43 14.94
C GLN A 191 15.26 -6.48 14.43
N TRP A 192 14.82 -6.64 13.17
CA TRP A 192 13.69 -5.89 12.63
C TRP A 192 12.40 -6.15 13.41
N VAL A 193 12.08 -7.40 13.70
CA VAL A 193 10.88 -7.76 14.47
C VAL A 193 10.92 -7.13 15.88
N GLU A 194 12.05 -7.18 16.57
CA GLU A 194 12.18 -6.56 17.90
C GLU A 194 12.15 -5.03 17.84
N HIS A 195 12.79 -4.43 16.83
CA HIS A 195 12.70 -2.98 16.58
C HIS A 195 11.25 -2.56 16.32
N HIS A 196 10.51 -3.30 15.48
CA HIS A 196 9.10 -3.05 15.23
C HIS A 196 8.27 -3.14 16.52
N LYS A 197 8.42 -4.21 17.30
CA LYS A 197 7.69 -4.36 18.58
C LYS A 197 7.96 -3.21 19.56
N ALA A 198 9.19 -2.71 19.61
CA ALA A 198 9.57 -1.63 20.53
C ALA A 198 8.97 -0.26 20.16
N HIS A 199 8.68 -0.02 18.87
CA HIS A 199 8.24 1.28 18.37
C HIS A 199 6.79 1.30 17.89
N ALA A 200 6.26 0.17 17.42
CA ALA A 200 4.91 0.06 16.91
C ALA A 200 3.91 0.14 18.06
N LYS A 201 3.04 1.14 18.00
CA LYS A 201 1.80 1.15 18.78
C LYS A 201 0.71 0.60 17.89
N LEU A 202 0.17 -0.57 18.25
CA LEU A 202 -0.88 -1.22 17.49
C LEU A 202 -2.24 -0.91 18.12
N GLY A 203 -3.25 -0.76 17.26
CA GLY A 203 -4.65 -0.60 17.64
C GLY A 203 -5.56 -1.39 16.71
N LEU A 204 -6.72 -1.78 17.22
CA LEU A 204 -7.83 -2.27 16.41
C LEU A 204 -8.69 -1.09 15.98
N LEU A 205 -8.99 -1.03 14.69
CA LEU A 205 -9.88 -0.02 14.12
C LEU A 205 -10.90 -0.73 13.24
N THR A 206 -12.05 -0.11 13.00
CA THR A 206 -12.91 -0.52 11.87
C THR A 206 -12.15 -0.33 10.56
N ALA A 207 -12.56 -1.04 9.51
CA ALA A 207 -12.04 -0.83 8.15
C ALA A 207 -12.07 0.65 7.79
N GLN A 208 -13.23 1.28 7.95
CA GLN A 208 -13.41 2.68 7.62
C GLN A 208 -12.50 3.61 8.42
N GLU A 209 -12.34 3.38 9.72
CA GLU A 209 -11.45 4.20 10.56
C GLU A 209 -9.99 4.04 10.21
N ASN A 210 -9.49 2.80 10.07
CA ASN A 210 -8.09 2.57 9.72
C ASN A 210 -7.73 3.30 8.43
N LEU A 211 -8.63 3.18 7.47
CA LEU A 211 -8.40 3.63 6.13
C LEU A 211 -8.57 5.15 5.94
N ARG A 212 -9.26 5.85 6.86
CA ARG A 212 -9.42 7.32 6.89
C ARG A 212 -8.24 8.05 7.53
N ARG A 213 -7.27 7.31 8.06
CA ARG A 213 -6.19 7.92 8.83
C ARG A 213 -5.15 8.55 7.92
N PRO A 214 -4.62 9.72 8.29
CA PRO A 214 -3.36 10.17 7.71
C PRO A 214 -2.28 9.15 8.11
N HIS A 215 -1.59 8.60 7.09
CA HIS A 215 -0.45 7.69 7.23
C HIS A 215 0.86 8.44 7.10
#